data_AF-A0A6V8CFV2-F1
#
_entry.id   AF-A0A6V8CFV2-F1
#
_cell.length_a   1.000
_cell.length_b   1.000
_cell.length_c   1.000
_cell.angle_alpha   90.00
_cell.angle_beta   90.00
_cell.angle_gamma   90.00
#
_symmetry.space_group_name_H-M   'P 1'
#
loop_
_entity.id
_entity.type
_entity.pdbx_description
1 polymer ?
#
loop_
_entity_poly.entity_id
_entity_poly.type
_entity_poly.pdbx_seq_one_letter_code
_entity_poly.pdbx_strand_id
1 'polypeptide(L)'
;MIYTEGVETPPFRSVTVQENGATVPFPDAYGGQYADALIPYIYIAESVAMKFHDYIEQAASDPTLYASLDGFWEGNNVGTRSVKVVTGELPGHGSGEILVGAHHDSVYISPGAVDNAVGVAQLFEVATQLRELNLESTVTFATWG
;
A
#
# COMPACT_ATOMS: atom_id res chain seq x y z
N MET A 1 -27.44 -0.56 1.74
CA MET A 1 -27.86 0.11 3.00
C MET A 1 -28.93 -0.72 3.67
N ILE A 2 -28.78 -1.06 4.95
CA ILE A 2 -29.95 -1.37 5.80
C ILE A 2 -30.38 -0.02 6.34
N TYR A 3 -31.45 0.55 5.78
CA TYR A 3 -32.08 1.71 6.39
C TYR A 3 -32.95 1.18 7.52
N THR A 4 -32.64 1.59 8.76
CA THR A 4 -33.53 1.37 9.90
C THR A 4 -34.11 2.72 10.23
N GLU A 5 -35.42 2.85 10.09
CA GLU A 5 -36.16 4.07 10.39
C GLU A 5 -35.95 4.44 11.88
N GLY A 6 -35.53 5.67 12.17
CA GLY A 6 -35.33 6.17 13.55
C GLY A 6 -33.89 6.28 14.06
N VAL A 7 -32.86 6.11 13.20
CA VAL A 7 -31.48 6.41 13.57
C VAL A 7 -31.07 7.77 13.00
N GLU A 8 -31.08 8.82 13.85
CA GLU A 8 -30.74 10.21 13.47
C GLU A 8 -29.28 10.39 13.04
N THR A 9 -28.42 9.43 13.35
CA THR A 9 -27.01 9.43 12.96
C THR A 9 -26.79 8.33 11.93
N PRO A 10 -26.34 8.67 10.71
CA PRO A 10 -25.85 7.64 9.80
C PRO A 10 -24.79 6.80 10.54
N PRO A 11 -24.72 5.47 10.34
CA PRO A 11 -23.69 4.64 10.97
C PRO A 11 -22.26 5.00 10.51
N PHE A 12 -22.13 5.93 9.56
CA PHE A 12 -20.87 6.48 9.07
C PHE A 12 -20.20 7.28 10.19
N ARG A 13 -19.15 6.70 10.77
CA ARG A 13 -18.22 7.44 11.61
C ARG A 13 -17.20 8.11 10.70
N SER A 14 -17.21 9.44 10.67
CA SER A 14 -16.16 10.22 10.02
C SER A 14 -14.79 9.75 10.49
N VAL A 15 -13.80 9.71 9.60
CA VAL A 15 -12.40 9.47 9.98
C VAL A 15 -12.04 10.44 11.10
N THR A 16 -11.59 9.95 12.25
CA THR A 16 -11.25 10.82 13.39
C THR A 16 -9.74 10.93 13.58
N VAL A 17 -9.26 12.11 13.97
CA VAL A 17 -7.86 12.34 14.33
C VAL A 17 -7.75 12.83 15.78
N GLN A 18 -6.58 12.63 16.40
CA GLN A 18 -6.28 13.18 17.73
C GLN A 18 -5.72 14.61 17.59
N GLU A 19 -6.47 15.58 18.09
CA GLU A 19 -6.09 17.00 18.10
C GLU A 19 -6.29 17.58 19.50
N ASN A 20 -5.24 18.18 20.07
CA ASN A 20 -5.27 18.80 21.40
C ASN A 20 -5.83 17.88 22.52
N GLY A 21 -5.62 16.57 22.41
CA GLY A 21 -6.11 15.58 23.37
C GLY A 21 -7.59 15.21 23.20
N ALA A 22 -8.23 15.62 22.11
CA ALA A 22 -9.58 15.24 21.75
C ALA A 22 -9.63 14.48 20.41
N THR A 23 -10.56 13.54 20.30
CA THR A 23 -10.92 12.89 19.04
C THR A 23 -11.82 13.83 18.24
N VAL A 24 -11.36 14.32 17.08
CA VAL A 24 -12.09 15.25 16.22
C VAL A 24 -12.41 14.59 14.88
N PRO A 25 -13.66 14.65 14.37
CA PRO A 25 -13.99 14.14 13.05
C PRO A 25 -13.32 14.96 11.94
N PHE A 26 -12.83 14.29 10.92
CA PHE A 26 -12.42 14.90 9.66
C PHE A 26 -13.65 15.09 8.77
N PRO A 27 -13.82 16.23 8.05
CA PRO A 27 -12.82 17.27 7.81
C PRO A 27 -12.70 18.37 8.89
N ASP A 28 -13.51 18.37 9.94
CA ASP A 28 -13.55 19.48 10.92
C ASP A 28 -12.25 19.65 11.74
N ALA A 29 -11.45 18.59 11.86
CA ALA A 29 -10.15 18.63 12.50
C ALA A 29 -9.19 19.65 11.87
N TYR A 30 -8.31 20.24 12.69
CA TYR A 30 -7.39 21.30 12.29
C TYR A 30 -8.09 22.50 11.63
N GLY A 31 -9.33 22.77 12.04
CA GLY A 31 -10.14 23.88 11.51
C GLY A 31 -10.48 23.75 10.03
N GLY A 32 -10.57 22.53 9.49
CA GLY A 32 -10.86 22.30 8.06
C GLY A 32 -9.65 22.49 7.14
N GLN A 33 -8.46 22.81 7.67
CA GLN A 33 -7.26 23.13 6.89
C GLN A 33 -6.85 22.01 5.91
N TYR A 34 -7.13 20.75 6.27
CA TYR A 34 -6.76 19.59 5.48
C TYR A 34 -7.95 18.90 4.84
N ALA A 35 -9.16 19.47 4.93
CA ALA A 35 -10.38 18.91 4.35
C ALA A 35 -10.19 18.45 2.88
N ASP A 36 -9.38 19.20 2.14
CA ASP A 36 -9.09 18.96 0.72
C ASP A 36 -7.80 18.15 0.47
N ALA A 37 -7.02 17.83 1.52
CA ALA A 37 -5.67 17.28 1.42
C ALA A 37 -5.59 15.76 1.67
N LEU A 38 -6.61 15.16 2.31
CA LEU A 38 -6.69 13.72 2.58
C LEU A 38 -8.09 13.22 2.28
N ILE A 39 -8.31 12.82 1.03
CA ILE A 39 -9.53 12.12 0.63
C ILE A 39 -9.35 10.65 1.04
N PRO A 40 -10.18 10.08 1.93
CA PRO A 40 -10.14 8.67 2.24
C PRO A 40 -10.24 7.86 0.95
N TYR A 41 -9.30 6.95 0.77
CA TYR A 41 -9.19 6.14 -0.42
C TYR A 41 -9.27 4.66 -0.04
N ILE A 42 -10.09 3.91 -0.76
CA ILE A 42 -10.25 2.46 -0.61
C ILE A 42 -9.91 1.75 -1.92
N TYR A 43 -9.09 0.72 -1.83
CA TYR A 43 -9.00 -0.32 -2.86
C TYR A 43 -10.10 -1.35 -2.60
N ILE A 44 -10.82 -1.74 -3.64
CA ILE A 44 -11.78 -2.84 -3.61
C ILE A 44 -11.47 -3.83 -4.72
N ALA A 45 -11.83 -5.10 -4.52
CA ALA A 45 -11.74 -6.10 -5.57
C ALA A 45 -12.72 -5.77 -6.72
N GLU A 46 -12.37 -6.21 -7.94
CA GLU A 46 -13.22 -6.06 -9.13
C GLU A 46 -14.65 -6.55 -8.89
N SER A 47 -14.82 -7.72 -8.27
CA SER A 47 -16.14 -8.29 -7.98
C SER A 47 -16.98 -7.39 -7.05
N VAL A 48 -16.33 -6.67 -6.13
CA VAL A 48 -17.00 -5.70 -5.25
C VAL A 48 -17.37 -4.45 -6.04
N ALA A 49 -16.50 -3.99 -6.94
CA ALA A 49 -16.78 -2.84 -7.81
C ALA A 49 -17.97 -3.11 -8.74
N MET A 50 -18.03 -4.29 -9.36
CA MET A 50 -19.15 -4.69 -10.22
C MET A 50 -20.47 -4.72 -9.44
N LYS A 51 -20.46 -5.33 -8.25
CA LYS A 51 -21.66 -5.36 -7.39
C LYS A 51 -22.07 -3.98 -6.90
N PHE A 52 -21.11 -3.10 -6.62
CA PHE A 52 -21.38 -1.72 -6.24
C PHE A 52 -21.98 -0.92 -7.39
N HIS A 53 -21.52 -1.15 -8.62
CA HIS A 53 -22.11 -0.57 -9.82
C HIS A 53 -23.58 -0.95 -9.97
N ASP A 54 -23.95 -2.23 -9.79
CA ASP A 54 -25.35 -2.66 -9.82
C ASP A 54 -26.22 -1.91 -8.78
N TYR A 55 -25.68 -1.63 -7.60
CA TYR A 55 -26.37 -0.84 -6.57
C TYR A 55 -26.54 0.63 -6.95
N ILE A 56 -25.59 1.21 -7.68
CA ILE A 56 -25.72 2.58 -8.22
C ILE A 56 -26.86 2.62 -9.23
N GLU A 57 -26.91 1.67 -10.16
CA GLU A 57 -27.97 1.60 -11.18
C GLU A 57 -29.36 1.39 -10.55
N GLN A 58 -29.45 0.54 -9.52
CA GLN A 58 -30.69 0.36 -8.78
C GLN A 58 -31.14 1.66 -8.10
N ALA A 59 -30.21 2.35 -7.42
CA ALA A 59 -30.48 3.61 -6.74
C ALA A 59 -30.87 4.75 -7.70
N ALA A 60 -30.36 4.74 -8.94
CA ALA A 60 -30.75 5.73 -9.94
C ALA A 60 -32.25 5.68 -10.29
N SER A 61 -32.88 4.51 -10.13
CA SER A 61 -34.31 4.31 -10.40
C SER A 61 -35.23 4.57 -9.20
N ASP A 62 -34.69 4.70 -7.99
CA ASP A 62 -35.45 4.91 -6.76
C ASP A 62 -34.76 5.97 -5.88
N PRO A 63 -35.34 7.19 -5.75
CA PRO A 63 -34.71 8.30 -5.02
C PRO A 63 -34.59 8.06 -3.51
N THR A 64 -35.16 6.98 -2.97
CA THR A 64 -35.02 6.58 -1.56
C THR A 64 -33.80 5.69 -1.31
N LEU A 65 -33.16 5.19 -2.37
CA LEU A 65 -32.00 4.32 -2.29
C LEU A 65 -30.70 5.08 -2.59
N TYR A 66 -29.62 4.69 -1.90
CA TYR A 66 -28.27 5.17 -2.22
C TYR A 66 -27.27 4.02 -2.13
N ALA A 67 -26.37 3.95 -3.11
CA ALA A 67 -25.20 3.09 -3.05
C ALA A 67 -24.17 3.74 -2.13
N SER A 68 -23.68 2.99 -1.15
CA SER A 68 -22.63 3.44 -0.23
C SER A 68 -21.55 2.37 -0.14
N LEU A 69 -20.29 2.83 -0.17
CA LEU A 69 -19.11 2.03 0.02
C LEU A 69 -18.36 2.60 1.22
N ASP A 70 -18.13 1.77 2.23
CA ASP A 70 -17.54 2.19 3.50
C ASP A 70 -16.37 1.27 3.87
N GLY A 71 -15.31 1.87 4.41
CA GLY A 71 -14.08 1.20 4.82
C GLY A 71 -13.95 1.13 6.34
N PHE A 72 -13.12 0.20 6.84
CA PHE A 72 -12.78 0.16 8.26
C PHE A 72 -11.62 1.13 8.56
N TRP A 73 -11.94 2.41 8.75
CA TRP A 73 -10.95 3.49 8.83
C TRP A 73 -10.17 3.53 10.17
N GLU A 74 -10.77 3.04 11.24
CA GLU A 74 -10.20 3.00 12.60
C GLU A 74 -9.01 2.02 12.75
N GLY A 75 -8.75 1.16 11.75
CA GLY A 75 -7.68 0.16 11.78
C GLY A 75 -6.30 0.63 11.33
N ASN A 76 -6.14 1.88 10.89
CA ASN A 76 -4.91 2.36 10.29
C ASN A 76 -3.92 2.88 11.34
N ASN A 77 -2.71 2.30 11.38
CA ASN A 77 -1.61 2.76 12.22
C ASN A 77 -0.48 3.33 11.35
N VAL A 78 -0.25 4.64 11.42
CA VAL A 78 0.84 5.31 10.71
C VAL A 78 2.00 5.55 11.66
N GLY A 79 3.23 5.35 11.17
CA GLY A 79 4.42 5.70 11.93
C GLY A 79 5.69 5.31 11.19
N THR A 80 6.82 5.84 11.66
CA THR A 80 8.13 5.51 11.11
C THR A 80 8.43 4.03 11.31
N ARG A 81 9.11 3.43 10.33
CA ARG A 81 9.64 2.07 10.38
C ARG A 81 11.10 2.10 9.95
N SER A 82 11.90 1.23 10.57
CA SER A 82 13.27 1.00 10.12
C SER A 82 13.25 -0.11 9.08
N VAL A 83 13.70 0.20 7.87
CA VAL A 83 13.94 -0.77 6.80
C VAL A 83 15.42 -1.12 6.72
N LYS A 84 15.76 -2.19 5.99
CA LYS A 84 17.14 -2.67 5.84
C LYS A 84 17.49 -2.80 4.37
N VAL A 85 18.77 -2.54 4.08
CA VAL A 85 19.38 -2.89 2.80
C VAL A 85 20.33 -4.04 3.06
N VAL A 86 20.23 -5.11 2.28
CA VAL A 86 21.14 -6.25 2.36
C VAL A 86 22.04 -6.23 1.14
N THR A 87 23.35 -6.24 1.34
CA THR A 87 24.33 -6.21 0.26
C THR A 87 25.30 -7.39 0.33
N GLY A 88 25.87 -7.73 -0.82
CA GLY A 88 26.97 -8.69 -0.97
C GLY A 88 27.81 -8.34 -2.21
N GLU A 89 29.08 -8.72 -2.23
CA GLU A 89 29.99 -8.32 -3.30
C GLU A 89 30.81 -9.49 -3.83
N LEU A 90 31.05 -9.48 -5.14
CA LEU A 90 32.04 -10.30 -5.81
C LEU A 90 33.16 -9.37 -6.31
N PRO A 91 34.36 -9.41 -5.71
CA PRO A 91 35.44 -8.51 -6.11
C PRO A 91 35.99 -8.89 -7.48
N GLY A 92 36.16 -7.88 -8.34
CA GLY A 92 36.90 -8.01 -9.59
C GLY A 92 38.39 -7.67 -9.42
N HIS A 93 39.16 -7.83 -10.48
CA HIS A 93 40.59 -7.50 -10.49
C HIS A 93 40.94 -6.15 -11.14
N GLY A 94 40.00 -5.56 -11.87
CA GLY A 94 40.11 -4.24 -12.46
C GLY A 94 39.44 -3.16 -11.61
N SER A 95 39.18 -2.00 -12.22
CA SER A 95 38.56 -0.83 -11.56
C SER A 95 37.08 -0.66 -11.89
N GLY A 96 36.45 -1.63 -12.55
CA GLY A 96 35.04 -1.57 -12.94
C GLY A 96 34.12 -1.84 -11.77
N GLU A 97 32.95 -1.21 -11.75
CA GLU A 97 31.92 -1.39 -10.72
C GLU A 97 30.56 -1.63 -11.37
N ILE A 98 29.82 -2.62 -10.87
CA ILE A 98 28.48 -2.98 -11.33
C ILE A 98 27.57 -3.17 -10.12
N LEU A 99 26.39 -2.57 -10.13
CA LEU A 99 25.34 -2.80 -9.12
C LEU A 99 24.19 -3.61 -9.73
N VAL A 100 23.85 -4.73 -9.12
CA VAL A 100 22.68 -5.55 -9.45
C VAL A 100 21.70 -5.52 -8.28
N GLY A 101 20.43 -5.23 -8.57
CA GLY A 101 19.45 -4.87 -7.55
C GLY A 101 18.09 -5.56 -7.68
N ALA A 102 17.48 -5.84 -6.53
CA ALA A 102 16.07 -6.23 -6.39
C ALA A 102 15.50 -5.65 -5.09
N HIS A 103 14.20 -5.75 -4.81
CA HIS A 103 13.66 -5.40 -3.50
C HIS A 103 12.97 -6.60 -2.85
N HIS A 104 13.09 -6.70 -1.53
CA HIS A 104 12.65 -7.84 -0.71
C HIS A 104 11.42 -7.52 0.14
N ASP A 105 10.94 -6.28 0.14
CA ASP A 105 9.63 -5.93 0.66
C ASP A 105 8.51 -6.32 -0.32
N SER A 106 7.29 -6.27 0.17
CA SER A 106 6.10 -6.39 -0.66
C SER A 106 4.93 -5.63 -0.03
N VAL A 107 3.84 -5.52 -0.77
CA VAL A 107 2.61 -4.88 -0.30
C VAL A 107 1.78 -5.83 0.56
N TYR A 108 0.98 -5.28 1.48
CA TYR A 108 0.18 -6.07 2.42
C TYR A 108 -0.89 -6.98 1.77
N ILE A 109 -1.29 -6.69 0.52
CA ILE A 109 -2.31 -7.44 -0.23
C ILE A 109 -1.72 -8.51 -1.16
N SER A 110 -0.41 -8.68 -1.17
CA SER A 110 0.26 -9.59 -2.11
C SER A 110 1.26 -10.49 -1.37
N PRO A 111 1.38 -11.77 -1.77
CA PRO A 111 2.48 -12.61 -1.30
C PRO A 111 3.84 -12.21 -1.90
N GLY A 112 3.88 -11.26 -2.85
CA GLY A 112 5.13 -10.68 -3.36
C GLY A 112 5.95 -11.56 -4.30
N ALA A 113 5.34 -12.61 -4.88
CA ALA A 113 6.08 -13.58 -5.69
C ALA A 113 6.74 -12.95 -6.93
N VAL A 114 5.97 -12.23 -7.75
CA VAL A 114 6.48 -11.53 -8.94
C VAL A 114 7.02 -10.15 -8.58
N ASP A 115 6.53 -9.57 -7.50
CA ASP A 115 6.89 -8.23 -7.01
C ASP A 115 7.31 -8.28 -5.53
N ASN A 116 8.59 -8.57 -5.22
CA ASN A 116 9.68 -8.84 -6.17
C ASN A 116 10.58 -10.00 -5.71
N ALA A 117 9.98 -11.03 -5.13
CA ALA A 117 10.71 -12.23 -4.74
C ALA A 117 11.41 -12.90 -5.93
N VAL A 118 10.83 -12.85 -7.14
CA VAL A 118 11.47 -13.35 -8.36
C VAL A 118 12.76 -12.60 -8.68
N GLY A 119 12.80 -11.26 -8.54
CA GLY A 119 14.02 -10.49 -8.75
C GLY A 119 15.08 -10.79 -7.70
N VAL A 120 14.69 -11.01 -6.44
CA VAL A 120 15.61 -11.45 -5.38
C VAL A 120 16.19 -12.83 -5.68
N ALA A 121 15.36 -13.77 -6.14
CA ALA A 121 15.81 -15.11 -6.53
C ALA A 121 16.77 -15.06 -7.74
N GLN A 122 16.45 -14.24 -8.76
CA GLN A 122 17.32 -14.03 -9.91
C GLN A 122 18.65 -13.38 -9.52
N LEU A 123 18.64 -12.44 -8.59
CA LEU A 123 19.85 -11.80 -8.07
C LEU A 123 20.79 -12.83 -7.43
N PHE A 124 20.27 -13.74 -6.60
CA PHE A 124 21.06 -14.83 -6.02
C PHE A 124 21.59 -15.81 -7.07
N GLU A 125 20.79 -16.14 -8.08
CA GLU A 125 21.23 -17.03 -9.15
C GLU A 125 22.34 -16.40 -9.98
N VAL A 126 22.20 -15.12 -10.37
CA VAL A 126 23.25 -14.38 -11.09
C VAL A 126 24.53 -14.31 -10.25
N ALA A 127 24.43 -14.01 -8.95
CA ALA A 127 25.59 -14.02 -8.06
C ALA A 127 26.25 -15.41 -8.00
N THR A 128 25.46 -16.48 -7.97
CA THR A 128 25.95 -17.86 -7.96
C THR A 128 26.68 -18.22 -9.25
N GLN A 129 26.19 -17.79 -10.41
CA GLN A 129 26.85 -18.03 -11.69
C GLN A 129 28.12 -17.19 -11.86
N LEU A 130 28.08 -15.90 -11.46
CA LEU A 130 29.21 -15.00 -11.63
C LEU A 130 30.41 -15.33 -10.73
N ARG A 131 30.18 -15.97 -9.57
CA ARG A 131 31.26 -16.30 -8.64
C ARG A 131 32.29 -17.28 -9.22
N GLU A 132 31.91 -18.06 -10.24
CA GLU A 132 32.77 -19.05 -10.89
C GLU A 132 33.61 -18.42 -12.02
N LEU A 133 33.44 -17.12 -12.30
CA LEU A 133 34.12 -16.40 -13.36
C LEU A 133 35.24 -15.51 -12.82
N ASN A 134 36.24 -15.24 -13.65
CA ASN A 134 37.25 -14.23 -13.38
C ASN A 134 36.74 -12.85 -13.83
N LEU A 135 36.37 -12.00 -12.89
CA LEU A 135 35.69 -10.73 -13.17
C LEU A 135 36.69 -9.56 -13.24
N GLU A 136 36.54 -8.71 -14.26
CA GLU A 136 37.26 -7.43 -14.33
C GLU A 136 36.60 -6.36 -13.46
N SER A 137 35.28 -6.39 -13.32
CA SER A 137 34.52 -5.46 -12.48
C SER A 137 34.13 -6.10 -11.16
N THR A 138 34.19 -5.33 -10.07
CA THR A 138 33.51 -5.68 -8.82
C THR A 138 32.01 -5.58 -9.02
N VAL A 139 31.29 -6.64 -8.66
CA VAL A 139 29.83 -6.70 -8.74
C VAL A 139 29.25 -6.65 -7.34
N THR A 140 28.55 -5.56 -7.03
CA THR A 140 27.78 -5.41 -5.80
C THR A 140 26.35 -5.82 -6.07
N PHE A 141 25.83 -6.68 -5.21
CA PHE A 141 24.44 -7.12 -5.19
C PHE A 141 23.74 -6.46 -4.01
N ALA A 142 22.55 -5.91 -4.22
CA ALA A 142 21.78 -5.27 -3.17
C ALA A 142 20.30 -5.64 -3.23
N THR A 143 19.69 -5.79 -2.05
CA THR A 143 18.24 -5.83 -1.90
C THR A 143 17.75 -4.75 -0.94
N TRP A 144 16.74 -3.99 -1.35
CA TRP A 144 16.09 -2.94 -0.55
C TRP A 144 14.76 -3.45 0.00
N GLY A 145 14.28 -2.88 1.11
CA GLY A 145 12.95 -3.17 1.64
C GLY A 145 12.34 -1.98 2.33
#